data_AF-F2PHJ0-F1
#
_entry.id   AF-F2PHJ0-F1
#
_cell.length_a   1.000
_cell.length_b   1.000
_cell.length_c   1.000
_cell.angle_alpha   90.00
_cell.angle_beta   90.00
_cell.angle_gamma   90.00
#
_symmetry.space_group_name_H-M   'P 1'
#
loop_
_entity.id
_entity.type
_entity.pdbx_description
1 polymer ?
#
loop_
_entity_poly.entity_id
_entity_poly.type
_entity_poly.pdbx_seq_one_letter_code
_entity_poly.pdbx_strand_id
1 'polypeptide(L)'
;MFLSAIILLAIFAFRALGDTPPEFARVFPPVNLGYAVHKPTYINITSYGLAVAKYNNIRYAQPPVGDLRFRKPKTPPPQADGIQDGTRYPSTDCVSSAYPGVPFPGRNGTTWGQEDCLLLNVQVPEGVKEGDRVPVLHWIHGSGYAFGSKDSVGITVDPEGLFDRLQKDGKKFVFVASNYRYALLCLGLYGWMSSPDEDMTANIGLHDSLAAVQWTKEHISKFGGDSDRITVIGQSAGAGIVNLMLTSYGGKGDLPFSQAVVQSPVIMPRRDVASRRQDVYNQVLKSTNCDETIQQIQNLFPYPPGKPEMLAWDWITSVVFACHSTSIAKAYGSKAYRYVMRIPPATHALDLLYFFFVDNTTTPVLSEVVARQAQGFLGQFIHGKDQKNGSLALLGHQPAPEWLPYGSRFHTMDIVEHGFELKIDPWETNRICRTLLDIVKDPRNGN
;
A
#
# COMPACT_ATOMS: atom_id res chain seq x y z
N MET A 1 -29.86 46.29 -52.07
CA MET A 1 -29.31 44.92 -52.26
C MET A 1 -27.94 45.10 -52.92
N PHE A 2 -26.90 45.43 -52.17
CA PHE A 2 -25.97 44.59 -51.39
C PHE A 2 -24.94 43.80 -52.23
N LEU A 3 -23.66 44.15 -52.00
CA LEU A 3 -22.39 43.39 -52.09
C LEU A 3 -21.93 42.92 -53.49
N SER A 4 -20.64 42.94 -53.87
CA SER A 4 -19.42 42.50 -53.14
C SER A 4 -18.19 43.22 -53.73
N ALA A 5 -17.38 43.96 -52.97
CA ALA A 5 -16.33 43.55 -52.01
C ALA A 5 -14.98 43.13 -52.67
N ILE A 6 -14.04 44.08 -52.61
CA ILE A 6 -12.62 43.99 -52.96
C ILE A 6 -11.88 43.16 -51.88
N ILE A 7 -11.11 42.15 -52.28
CA ILE A 7 -10.24 41.38 -51.38
C ILE A 7 -8.83 41.96 -51.46
N LEU A 8 -8.38 42.59 -50.37
CA LEU A 8 -6.97 42.93 -50.11
C LEU A 8 -6.23 41.71 -49.56
N LEU A 9 -5.08 41.38 -50.15
CA LEU A 9 -4.11 40.44 -49.56
C LEU A 9 -3.43 41.10 -48.35
N ALA A 10 -3.62 40.54 -47.16
CA ALA A 10 -2.79 40.81 -46.00
C ALA A 10 -1.76 39.68 -45.82
N ILE A 11 -0.48 40.02 -46.01
CA ILE A 11 0.65 39.15 -45.69
C ILE A 11 0.83 39.18 -44.17
N PHE A 12 0.49 38.10 -43.48
CA PHE A 12 0.84 37.91 -42.07
C PHE A 12 2.28 37.39 -41.97
N ALA A 13 3.19 38.27 -41.55
CA ALA A 13 4.49 37.86 -41.05
C ALA A 13 4.31 37.21 -39.66
N PHE A 14 4.47 35.89 -39.57
CA PHE A 14 4.58 35.18 -38.30
C PHE A 14 5.90 35.60 -37.62
N ARG A 15 5.83 36.48 -36.62
CA ARG A 15 6.90 36.61 -35.64
C ARG A 15 6.82 35.41 -34.70
N ALA A 16 7.86 34.59 -34.68
CA ALA A 16 8.07 33.59 -33.64
C ALA A 16 8.16 34.34 -32.30
N LEU A 17 7.07 34.30 -31.52
CA LEU A 17 7.14 34.57 -30.09
C LEU A 17 7.95 33.41 -29.51
N GLY A 18 9.08 33.72 -28.86
CA GLY A 18 9.82 32.73 -28.10
C GLY A 18 8.89 32.14 -27.05
N ASP A 19 8.58 30.86 -27.18
CA ASP A 19 7.77 30.11 -26.23
C ASP A 19 8.49 30.09 -24.89
N THR A 20 8.19 31.05 -24.03
CA THR A 20 8.39 30.88 -22.59
C THR A 20 7.58 29.67 -22.18
N PRO A 21 8.20 28.61 -21.61
CA PRO A 21 7.45 27.46 -21.15
C PRO A 21 6.35 27.92 -20.18
N PRO A 22 5.16 27.30 -20.22
CA PRO A 22 4.10 27.61 -19.27
C PRO A 22 4.66 27.61 -17.83
N GLU A 23 4.17 28.50 -16.97
CA GLU A 23 4.72 28.75 -15.62
C GLU A 23 4.99 27.46 -14.84
N PHE A 24 4.08 26.47 -14.95
CA PHE A 24 4.20 25.15 -14.37
C PHE A 24 5.39 24.31 -14.87
N ALA A 25 5.81 24.44 -16.13
CA ALA A 25 7.00 23.77 -16.65
C ALA A 25 8.30 24.34 -16.07
N ARG A 26 8.27 25.58 -15.53
CA ARG A 26 9.38 26.14 -14.75
C ARG A 26 9.41 25.60 -13.32
N VAL A 27 8.23 25.29 -12.77
CA VAL A 27 8.10 24.73 -11.42
C VAL A 27 8.49 23.26 -11.39
N PHE A 28 8.05 22.49 -12.39
CA PHE A 28 8.32 21.05 -12.52
C PHE A 28 8.97 20.73 -13.89
N PRO A 29 10.30 20.77 -13.99
CA PRO A 29 11.00 20.45 -15.24
C PRO A 29 10.89 18.95 -15.59
N PRO A 30 11.04 18.58 -16.87
CA PRO A 30 11.11 17.17 -17.26
C PRO A 30 12.26 16.42 -16.55
N VAL A 31 11.97 15.23 -16.06
CA VAL A 31 12.88 14.38 -15.31
C VAL A 31 13.49 13.32 -16.24
N ASN A 32 14.81 13.27 -16.33
CA ASN A 32 15.53 12.27 -17.13
C ASN A 32 15.97 11.09 -16.26
N LEU A 33 15.40 9.91 -16.52
CA LEU A 33 15.69 8.66 -15.81
C LEU A 33 16.80 7.82 -16.47
N GLY A 34 17.39 8.31 -17.56
CA GLY A 34 18.40 7.61 -18.36
C GLY A 34 17.80 6.70 -19.44
N TYR A 35 16.68 6.03 -19.16
CA TYR A 35 15.95 5.22 -20.16
C TYR A 35 14.74 5.93 -20.76
N ALA A 36 14.22 6.97 -20.08
CA ALA A 36 13.09 7.78 -20.53
C ALA A 36 13.13 9.17 -19.89
N VAL A 37 12.57 10.16 -20.57
CA VAL A 37 12.36 11.51 -20.04
C VAL A 37 10.87 11.69 -19.76
N HIS A 38 10.51 12.08 -18.54
CA HIS A 38 9.12 12.24 -18.11
C HIS A 38 8.79 13.69 -17.76
N LYS A 39 7.64 14.18 -18.23
CA LYS A 39 7.01 15.40 -17.70
C LYS A 39 5.81 15.04 -16.81
N PRO A 40 5.34 15.95 -15.94
CA PRO A 40 4.11 15.72 -15.19
C PRO A 40 2.94 15.42 -16.14
N THR A 41 2.13 14.41 -15.80
CA THR A 41 0.88 14.10 -16.51
C THR A 41 -0.13 15.22 -16.28
N TYR A 42 -0.24 15.67 -15.03
CA TYR A 42 -0.99 16.85 -14.62
C TYR A 42 -0.46 17.35 -13.27
N ILE A 43 -0.89 18.56 -12.91
CA ILE A 43 -0.58 19.19 -11.63
C ILE A 43 -1.90 19.43 -10.92
N ASN A 44 -2.03 18.87 -9.73
CA ASN A 44 -3.17 19.13 -8.85
C ASN A 44 -2.81 20.25 -7.88
N ILE A 45 -3.82 21.04 -7.50
CA ILE A 45 -3.72 21.97 -6.38
C ILE A 45 -4.53 21.37 -5.24
N THR A 46 -3.90 21.14 -4.11
CA THR A 46 -4.57 20.61 -2.92
C THR A 46 -5.57 21.63 -2.35
N SER A 47 -6.41 21.21 -1.41
CA SER A 47 -7.40 22.09 -0.76
C SER A 47 -6.77 23.30 -0.04
N TYR A 48 -5.49 23.21 0.35
CA TYR A 48 -4.75 24.31 0.98
C TYR A 48 -3.80 25.05 0.02
N GLY A 49 -3.90 24.82 -1.29
CA GLY A 49 -3.20 25.60 -2.31
C GLY A 49 -1.79 25.10 -2.67
N LEU A 50 -1.40 23.90 -2.24
CA LEU A 50 -0.12 23.31 -2.62
C LEU A 50 -0.22 22.69 -4.03
N ALA A 51 0.68 23.07 -4.94
CA ALA A 51 0.80 22.39 -6.21
C ALA A 51 1.53 21.05 -6.05
N VAL A 52 0.98 19.97 -6.61
CA VAL A 52 1.56 18.62 -6.62
C VAL A 52 1.61 18.10 -8.05
N ALA A 53 2.81 17.87 -8.56
CA ALA A 53 3.02 17.24 -9.86
C ALA A 53 2.81 15.74 -9.77
N LYS A 54 1.91 15.19 -10.59
CA LYS A 54 1.70 13.74 -10.70
C LYS A 54 2.32 13.24 -12.01
N TYR A 55 3.34 12.41 -11.88
CA TYR A 55 3.99 11.70 -12.97
C TYR A 55 3.41 10.28 -13.02
N ASN A 56 2.44 10.07 -13.90
CA ASN A 56 1.74 8.78 -13.96
C ASN A 56 2.39 7.84 -14.97
N ASN A 57 2.19 6.54 -14.73
CA ASN A 57 2.51 5.48 -15.67
C ASN A 57 3.99 5.41 -16.09
N ILE A 58 4.89 5.65 -15.13
CA ILE A 58 6.33 5.42 -15.30
C ILE A 58 6.57 3.90 -15.23
N ARG A 59 7.26 3.36 -16.23
CA ARG A 59 7.58 1.94 -16.30
C ARG A 59 8.78 1.62 -15.42
N TYR A 60 8.66 0.60 -14.57
CA TYR A 60 9.76 0.16 -13.69
C TYR A 60 10.41 -1.17 -14.11
N ALA A 61 9.79 -1.93 -15.01
CA ALA A 61 10.34 -3.17 -15.57
C ALA A 61 9.85 -3.41 -17.01
N GLN A 62 10.45 -4.38 -17.71
CA GLN A 62 9.99 -4.81 -19.03
C GLN A 62 8.54 -5.35 -18.98
N PRO A 63 7.72 -5.13 -20.02
CA PRO A 63 6.38 -5.70 -20.11
C PRO A 63 6.42 -7.22 -19.90
N PRO A 64 5.66 -7.78 -18.95
CA PRO A 64 5.70 -9.20 -18.61
C PRO A 64 4.84 -10.05 -19.57
N VAL A 65 5.04 -9.87 -20.87
CA VAL A 65 4.31 -10.55 -21.95
C VAL A 65 5.18 -11.60 -22.64
N GLY A 66 4.55 -12.52 -23.38
CA GLY A 66 5.27 -13.57 -24.11
C GLY A 66 6.14 -14.41 -23.19
N ASP A 67 7.43 -14.53 -23.49
CA ASP A 67 8.38 -15.35 -22.72
C ASP A 67 8.67 -14.82 -21.30
N LEU A 68 8.31 -13.55 -21.02
CA LEU A 68 8.43 -12.95 -19.69
C LEU A 68 7.22 -13.23 -18.79
N ARG A 69 6.17 -13.84 -19.36
CA ARG A 69 4.99 -14.29 -18.60
C ARG A 69 5.42 -15.33 -17.57
N PHE A 70 4.94 -15.19 -16.34
CA PHE A 70 5.31 -16.06 -15.20
C PHE A 70 6.79 -16.01 -14.76
N ARG A 71 7.57 -15.03 -15.25
CA ARG A 71 8.98 -14.82 -14.86
C ARG A 71 9.13 -13.62 -13.94
N LYS A 72 10.26 -13.58 -13.22
CA LYS A 72 10.69 -12.39 -12.48
C LYS A 72 10.68 -11.16 -13.39
N PRO A 73 10.31 -9.98 -12.89
CA PRO A 73 10.40 -8.74 -13.65
C PRO A 73 11.85 -8.53 -14.11
N LYS A 74 12.01 -8.14 -15.37
CA LYS A 74 13.33 -7.85 -15.95
C LYS A 74 13.57 -6.35 -15.94
N THR A 75 14.68 -5.94 -15.33
CA THR A 75 15.17 -4.56 -15.31
C THR A 75 16.49 -4.47 -16.09
N PRO A 76 16.87 -3.29 -16.64
CA PRO A 76 16.11 -2.04 -16.66
C PRO A 76 14.90 -2.08 -17.62
N PRO A 77 13.98 -1.09 -17.53
CA PRO A 77 12.91 -0.90 -18.51
C PRO A 77 13.44 -0.68 -19.94
N PRO A 78 12.62 -0.92 -20.98
CA PRO A 78 12.95 -0.53 -22.34
C PRO A 78 13.17 0.99 -22.47
N GLN A 79 14.07 1.39 -23.37
CA GLN A 79 14.25 2.80 -23.70
C GLN A 79 12.99 3.36 -24.38
N ALA A 80 12.66 4.61 -24.07
CA ALA A 80 11.57 5.33 -24.68
C ALA A 80 12.07 6.65 -25.28
N ASP A 81 11.85 6.82 -26.58
CA ASP A 81 12.20 8.05 -27.29
C ASP A 81 11.22 9.18 -26.97
N GLY A 82 11.75 10.40 -26.89
CA GLY A 82 10.97 11.60 -26.62
C GLY A 82 10.50 11.75 -25.16
N ILE A 83 9.68 12.79 -24.93
CA ILE A 83 9.17 13.11 -23.59
C ILE A 83 7.85 12.37 -23.35
N GLN A 84 7.85 11.52 -22.34
CA GLN A 84 6.69 10.77 -21.88
C GLN A 84 5.85 11.63 -20.93
N ASP A 85 4.54 11.64 -21.13
CA ASP A 85 3.59 12.38 -20.27
C ASP A 85 2.66 11.48 -19.46
N GLY A 86 2.79 10.16 -19.59
CA GLY A 86 2.00 9.20 -18.84
C GLY A 86 0.55 9.04 -19.29
N THR A 87 0.09 9.72 -20.34
CA THR A 87 -1.32 9.69 -20.78
C THR A 87 -1.67 8.48 -21.65
N ARG A 88 -0.67 7.76 -22.16
CA ARG A 88 -0.81 6.76 -23.24
C ARG A 88 -1.37 5.39 -22.83
N TYR A 89 -2.06 5.26 -21.69
CA TYR A 89 -2.56 3.97 -21.20
C TYR A 89 -4.08 3.97 -21.01
N PRO A 90 -4.85 3.20 -21.81
CA PRO A 90 -6.31 3.14 -21.69
C PRO A 90 -6.79 2.40 -20.43
N SER A 91 -5.95 1.51 -19.91
CA SER A 91 -6.06 0.90 -18.59
C SER A 91 -4.66 0.68 -18.05
N THR A 92 -4.50 0.73 -16.74
CA THR A 92 -3.23 0.46 -16.03
C THR A 92 -3.36 -0.77 -15.13
N ASP A 93 -4.54 -1.39 -15.11
CA ASP A 93 -4.83 -2.53 -14.26
C ASP A 93 -4.09 -3.76 -14.78
N CYS A 94 -3.37 -4.44 -13.89
CA CYS A 94 -2.91 -5.79 -14.18
C CYS A 94 -4.12 -6.72 -14.37
N VAL A 95 -3.92 -7.83 -15.08
CA VAL A 95 -4.94 -8.88 -15.23
C VAL A 95 -5.52 -9.24 -13.87
N SER A 96 -6.81 -8.93 -13.71
CA SER A 96 -7.56 -8.94 -12.46
C SER A 96 -8.80 -9.80 -12.61
N SER A 97 -9.26 -10.37 -11.48
CA SER A 97 -10.48 -11.15 -11.44
C SER A 97 -11.17 -11.01 -10.08
N ALA A 98 -12.50 -10.94 -10.08
CA ALA A 98 -13.29 -10.98 -8.87
C ALA A 98 -14.23 -12.20 -8.88
N TYR A 99 -14.20 -12.96 -7.78
CA TYR A 99 -14.98 -14.20 -7.66
C TYR A 99 -16.47 -13.91 -7.52
N PRO A 100 -17.37 -14.69 -8.15
CA PRO A 100 -18.81 -14.57 -7.92
C PRO A 100 -19.19 -14.68 -6.44
N GLY A 101 -19.65 -13.58 -5.83
CA GLY A 101 -20.05 -13.51 -4.42
C GLY A 101 -19.17 -12.61 -3.54
N VAL A 102 -18.15 -11.98 -4.10
CA VAL A 102 -17.41 -10.91 -3.40
C VAL A 102 -18.23 -9.61 -3.38
N PRO A 103 -18.25 -8.86 -2.26
CA PRO A 103 -19.01 -7.62 -2.14
C PRO A 103 -18.29 -6.44 -2.82
N PHE A 104 -17.91 -6.61 -4.10
CA PHE A 104 -17.35 -5.54 -4.95
C PHE A 104 -18.38 -5.17 -6.03
N PRO A 105 -19.21 -4.13 -5.78
CA PRO A 105 -20.21 -3.67 -6.74
C PRO A 105 -19.60 -3.42 -8.12
N GLY A 106 -20.23 -3.94 -9.18
CA GLY A 106 -19.80 -3.77 -10.57
C GLY A 106 -18.59 -4.61 -11.01
N ARG A 107 -17.92 -5.33 -10.10
CA ARG A 107 -16.79 -6.23 -10.44
C ARG A 107 -17.08 -7.70 -10.14
N ASN A 108 -18.22 -8.00 -9.53
CA ASN A 108 -18.58 -9.35 -9.12
C ASN A 108 -18.62 -10.32 -10.32
N GLY A 109 -17.78 -11.36 -10.31
CA GLY A 109 -17.73 -12.37 -11.37
C GLY A 109 -17.05 -11.94 -12.67
N THR A 110 -16.33 -10.81 -12.69
CA THR A 110 -15.69 -10.30 -13.91
C THR A 110 -14.17 -10.48 -13.92
N THR A 111 -13.58 -10.42 -15.11
CA THR A 111 -12.13 -10.34 -15.35
C THR A 111 -11.83 -9.15 -16.25
N TRP A 112 -10.71 -8.45 -16.00
CA TRP A 112 -10.31 -7.26 -16.75
C TRP A 112 -8.81 -6.98 -16.60
N GLY A 113 -8.31 -5.92 -17.25
CA GLY A 113 -6.92 -5.49 -17.18
C GLY A 113 -6.04 -6.06 -18.30
N GLN A 114 -4.74 -5.82 -18.21
CA GLN A 114 -3.75 -6.20 -19.22
C GLN A 114 -2.46 -6.72 -18.58
N GLU A 115 -1.67 -7.45 -19.35
CA GLU A 115 -0.37 -7.97 -18.86
C GLU A 115 0.69 -6.87 -18.77
N ASP A 116 0.66 -5.89 -19.68
CA ASP A 116 1.57 -4.73 -19.62
C ASP A 116 1.12 -3.72 -18.55
N CYS A 117 1.42 -4.02 -17.29
CA CYS A 117 0.93 -3.28 -16.14
C CYS A 117 2.01 -2.90 -15.11
N LEU A 118 3.30 -3.21 -15.36
CA LEU A 118 4.43 -2.92 -14.45
C LEU A 118 4.81 -1.43 -14.50
N LEU A 119 3.89 -0.62 -13.97
CA LEU A 119 3.89 0.83 -13.97
C LEU A 119 3.77 1.35 -12.53
N LEU A 120 4.31 2.55 -12.29
CA LEU A 120 4.18 3.30 -11.05
C LEU A 120 3.85 4.77 -11.31
N ASN A 121 3.34 5.44 -10.28
CA ASN A 121 3.11 6.88 -10.26
C ASN A 121 4.05 7.50 -9.23
N VAL A 122 4.57 8.69 -9.53
CA VAL A 122 5.33 9.51 -8.58
C VAL A 122 4.60 10.84 -8.40
N GLN A 123 4.37 11.25 -7.16
CA GLN A 123 3.79 12.55 -6.82
C GLN A 123 4.80 13.39 -6.05
N VAL A 124 5.07 14.59 -6.59
CA VAL A 124 6.09 15.50 -6.08
C VAL A 124 5.44 16.84 -5.72
N PRO A 125 5.48 17.27 -4.44
CA PRO A 125 4.94 18.57 -4.05
C PRO A 125 5.85 19.71 -4.51
N GLU A 126 5.27 20.90 -4.67
CA GLU A 126 6.00 22.10 -5.09
C GLU A 126 7.18 22.42 -4.18
N GLY A 127 8.26 22.87 -4.81
CA GLY A 127 9.50 23.22 -4.12
C GLY A 127 10.25 22.02 -3.57
N VAL A 128 10.02 20.81 -4.10
CA VAL A 128 10.94 19.67 -4.04
C VAL A 128 11.64 19.58 -5.40
N LYS A 129 12.97 19.49 -5.39
CA LYS A 129 13.86 19.46 -6.56
C LYS A 129 14.89 18.36 -6.41
N GLU A 130 15.47 17.92 -7.53
CA GLU A 130 16.60 16.98 -7.53
C GLU A 130 17.70 17.49 -6.57
N GLY A 131 18.11 16.64 -5.63
CA GLY A 131 19.11 16.96 -4.61
C GLY A 131 18.55 17.35 -3.22
N ASP A 132 17.26 17.62 -3.06
CA ASP A 132 16.67 18.04 -1.77
C ASP A 132 16.65 16.92 -0.70
N ARG A 133 16.72 15.65 -1.13
CA ARG A 133 16.75 14.46 -0.26
C ARG A 133 15.58 14.41 0.75
N VAL A 134 14.36 14.62 0.28
CA VAL A 134 13.16 14.46 1.12
C VAL A 134 12.81 12.97 1.31
N PRO A 135 12.20 12.56 2.43
CA PRO A 135 11.74 11.18 2.62
C PRO A 135 10.80 10.71 1.50
N VAL A 136 10.78 9.40 1.26
CA VAL A 136 9.94 8.79 0.22
C VAL A 136 8.95 7.84 0.87
N LEU A 137 7.67 7.97 0.54
CA LEU A 137 6.61 7.05 0.96
C LEU A 137 6.18 6.21 -0.25
N HIS A 138 6.51 4.92 -0.27
CA HIS A 138 6.16 3.99 -1.34
C HIS A 138 4.95 3.14 -0.93
N TRP A 139 3.82 3.33 -1.61
CA TRP A 139 2.57 2.61 -1.39
C TRP A 139 2.46 1.34 -2.24
N ILE A 140 2.13 0.24 -1.55
CA ILE A 140 1.76 -1.05 -2.14
C ILE A 140 0.30 -1.32 -1.80
N HIS A 141 -0.57 -1.28 -2.81
CA HIS A 141 -2.01 -1.43 -2.60
C HIS A 141 -2.40 -2.84 -2.15
N GLY A 142 -3.57 -2.93 -1.50
CA GLY A 142 -4.21 -4.17 -1.06
C GLY A 142 -4.84 -4.98 -2.20
N SER A 143 -6.05 -5.52 -1.95
CA SER A 143 -6.92 -6.28 -2.88
C SER A 143 -6.79 -7.80 -2.93
N GLY A 144 -6.39 -8.42 -1.81
CA GLY A 144 -6.46 -9.88 -1.67
C GLY A 144 -5.62 -10.66 -2.70
N TYR A 145 -4.57 -10.03 -3.26
CA TYR A 145 -3.69 -10.59 -4.29
C TYR A 145 -4.34 -10.91 -5.64
N ALA A 146 -5.58 -10.44 -5.88
CA ALA A 146 -6.41 -10.91 -7.01
C ALA A 146 -6.86 -9.81 -7.99
N PHE A 147 -6.87 -8.55 -7.58
CA PHE A 147 -7.33 -7.43 -8.40
C PHE A 147 -6.77 -6.09 -7.93
N GLY A 148 -7.15 -5.00 -8.60
CA GLY A 148 -6.85 -3.63 -8.17
C GLY A 148 -5.79 -2.95 -9.05
N SER A 149 -5.33 -1.79 -8.60
CA SER A 149 -4.21 -1.07 -9.19
C SER A 149 -3.82 0.14 -8.33
N LYS A 150 -2.68 0.73 -8.64
CA LYS A 150 -2.23 2.03 -8.11
C LYS A 150 -3.20 3.19 -8.37
N ASP A 151 -4.14 3.04 -9.32
CA ASP A 151 -5.13 4.06 -9.70
C ASP A 151 -6.56 3.69 -9.27
N SER A 152 -6.77 2.51 -8.69
CA SER A 152 -8.11 2.02 -8.34
C SER A 152 -8.72 2.81 -7.18
N VAL A 153 -9.78 3.57 -7.47
CA VAL A 153 -10.58 4.30 -6.46
C VAL A 153 -11.09 3.34 -5.38
N GLY A 154 -10.92 3.71 -4.11
CA GLY A 154 -11.30 2.89 -2.95
C GLY A 154 -10.32 1.77 -2.59
N ILE A 155 -9.26 1.57 -3.39
CA ILE A 155 -8.17 0.61 -3.13
C ILE A 155 -6.84 1.34 -2.95
N THR A 156 -6.56 2.32 -3.81
CA THR A 156 -5.42 3.22 -3.69
C THR A 156 -5.75 4.38 -2.76
N VAL A 157 -4.70 5.02 -2.22
CA VAL A 157 -4.80 6.14 -1.29
C VAL A 157 -4.45 7.46 -1.96
N ASP A 158 -5.07 8.55 -1.51
CA ASP A 158 -4.74 9.90 -1.96
C ASP A 158 -3.83 10.60 -0.94
N PRO A 159 -2.57 10.94 -1.30
CA PRO A 159 -1.65 11.61 -0.39
C PRO A 159 -1.91 13.13 -0.26
N GLU A 160 -2.84 13.73 -1.00
CA GLU A 160 -3.04 15.20 -1.02
C GLU A 160 -3.26 15.79 0.38
N GLY A 161 -4.15 15.19 1.17
CA GLY A 161 -4.40 15.64 2.54
C GLY A 161 -3.19 15.46 3.47
N LEU A 162 -2.34 14.47 3.21
CA LEU A 162 -1.10 14.26 3.96
C LEU A 162 -0.04 15.31 3.56
N PHE A 163 0.07 15.66 2.27
CA PHE A 163 0.93 16.76 1.84
C PHE A 163 0.56 18.07 2.53
N ASP A 164 -0.73 18.42 2.55
CA ASP A 164 -1.23 19.63 3.20
C ASP A 164 -0.93 19.66 4.69
N ARG A 165 -1.12 18.53 5.35
CA ARG A 165 -0.88 18.40 6.78
C ARG A 165 0.59 18.58 7.13
N LEU A 166 1.49 17.99 6.36
CA LEU A 166 2.93 18.01 6.63
C LEU A 166 3.60 19.31 6.20
N GLN A 167 3.11 19.94 5.14
CA GLN A 167 3.59 21.28 4.74
C GLN A 167 3.42 22.30 5.86
N LYS A 168 2.32 22.24 6.63
CA LYS A 168 2.08 23.14 7.78
C LYS A 168 3.18 23.02 8.86
N ASP A 169 3.85 21.88 8.93
CA ASP A 169 4.98 21.65 9.85
C ASP A 169 6.35 21.82 9.16
N GLY A 170 6.39 22.38 7.95
CA GLY A 170 7.62 22.55 7.16
C GLY A 170 8.23 21.22 6.71
N LYS A 171 7.44 20.15 6.63
CA LYS A 171 7.87 18.81 6.20
C LYS A 171 7.36 18.52 4.79
N LYS A 172 8.18 17.85 3.98
CA LYS A 172 7.87 17.46 2.60
C LYS A 172 8.33 16.03 2.37
N PHE A 173 7.66 15.32 1.48
CA PHE A 173 8.01 13.96 1.07
C PHE A 173 7.66 13.75 -0.41
N VAL A 174 8.16 12.66 -1.00
CA VAL A 174 7.71 12.19 -2.32
C VAL A 174 6.86 10.93 -2.12
N PHE A 175 5.74 10.86 -2.82
CA PHE A 175 4.86 9.69 -2.78
C PHE A 175 5.01 8.85 -4.05
N VAL A 176 5.15 7.53 -3.91
CA VAL A 176 5.24 6.59 -5.03
C VAL A 176 4.17 5.52 -4.86
N ALA A 177 3.43 5.19 -5.91
CA ALA A 177 2.48 4.08 -5.89
C ALA A 177 2.71 3.17 -7.09
N SER A 178 2.85 1.86 -6.86
CA SER A 178 3.20 0.89 -7.90
C SER A 178 2.17 -0.22 -8.05
N ASN A 179 1.99 -0.68 -9.28
CA ASN A 179 1.29 -1.94 -9.57
C ASN A 179 2.20 -3.15 -9.33
N TYR A 180 1.59 -4.32 -9.14
CA TYR A 180 2.24 -5.63 -9.16
C TYR A 180 1.29 -6.67 -9.77
N ARG A 181 1.81 -7.76 -10.35
CA ARG A 181 0.96 -8.80 -10.95
C ARG A 181 0.19 -9.60 -9.88
N TYR A 182 -1.10 -9.81 -10.14
CA TYR A 182 -2.01 -10.59 -9.29
C TYR A 182 -1.99 -12.09 -9.62
N ALA A 183 -2.41 -12.90 -8.66
CA ALA A 183 -2.84 -14.28 -8.91
C ALA A 183 -4.36 -14.34 -8.97
N LEU A 184 -4.89 -14.92 -10.06
CA LEU A 184 -6.31 -15.28 -10.16
C LEU A 184 -6.73 -16.15 -8.95
N LEU A 185 -7.63 -15.60 -8.13
CA LEU A 185 -8.48 -16.24 -7.10
C LEU A 185 -8.05 -17.60 -6.60
N CYS A 186 -7.35 -17.64 -5.47
CA CYS A 186 -7.05 -18.85 -4.72
C CYS A 186 -6.32 -19.97 -5.51
N LEU A 187 -6.21 -19.97 -6.86
CA LEU A 187 -5.69 -20.95 -7.85
C LEU A 187 -4.58 -20.35 -8.74
N GLY A 188 -4.08 -19.16 -8.40
CA GLY A 188 -3.28 -18.26 -9.25
C GLY A 188 -2.44 -18.87 -10.35
N LEU A 189 -2.74 -18.52 -11.61
CA LEU A 189 -1.89 -18.80 -12.77
C LEU A 189 -0.72 -17.80 -12.91
N TYR A 190 -0.96 -16.50 -12.74
CA TYR A 190 0.01 -15.46 -13.13
C TYR A 190 1.00 -15.07 -12.03
N GLY A 191 0.54 -14.56 -10.87
CA GLY A 191 1.42 -13.96 -9.86
C GLY A 191 2.14 -14.88 -8.87
N TRP A 192 1.63 -16.09 -8.65
CA TRP A 192 1.95 -16.90 -7.47
C TRP A 192 1.85 -18.41 -7.73
N MET A 193 1.75 -18.82 -9.01
CA MET A 193 1.85 -20.22 -9.40
C MET A 193 3.30 -20.67 -9.41
N SER A 194 3.53 -21.87 -8.95
CA SER A 194 4.73 -22.62 -9.28
C SER A 194 4.35 -24.08 -9.30
N SER A 195 4.64 -24.76 -10.39
CA SER A 195 4.70 -26.21 -10.39
C SER A 195 6.17 -26.62 -10.29
N PRO A 196 6.53 -27.61 -9.47
CA PRO A 196 7.86 -28.21 -9.56
C PRO A 196 8.11 -28.87 -10.93
N ASP A 197 7.03 -29.17 -11.68
CA ASP A 197 7.08 -29.84 -12.98
C ASP A 197 7.04 -28.85 -14.18
N GLU A 198 6.86 -27.55 -13.93
CA GLU A 198 6.81 -26.51 -14.98
C GLU A 198 7.87 -25.45 -14.74
N ASP A 199 8.48 -24.94 -15.81
CA ASP A 199 9.50 -23.89 -15.72
C ASP A 199 8.86 -22.51 -15.51
N MET A 200 8.48 -22.22 -14.26
CA MET A 200 7.83 -20.96 -13.85
C MET A 200 8.30 -20.47 -12.49
N THR A 201 8.36 -19.14 -12.31
CA THR A 201 8.84 -18.54 -11.06
C THR A 201 7.70 -18.39 -10.05
N ALA A 202 7.87 -18.92 -8.84
CA ALA A 202 6.95 -18.64 -7.73
C ALA A 202 6.98 -17.16 -7.32
N ASN A 203 5.89 -16.68 -6.73
CA ASN A 203 5.82 -15.38 -6.05
C ASN A 203 6.21 -14.17 -6.93
N ILE A 204 5.92 -14.18 -8.23
CA ILE A 204 6.29 -13.05 -9.10
C ILE A 204 5.68 -11.72 -8.66
N GLY A 205 4.50 -11.70 -8.02
CA GLY A 205 3.92 -10.46 -7.47
C GLY A 205 4.78 -9.84 -6.36
N LEU A 206 5.44 -10.67 -5.55
CA LEU A 206 6.45 -10.23 -4.58
C LEU A 206 7.70 -9.68 -5.28
N HIS A 207 8.16 -10.36 -6.34
CA HIS A 207 9.29 -9.89 -7.13
C HIS A 207 9.01 -8.57 -7.87
N ASP A 208 7.79 -8.38 -8.38
CA ASP A 208 7.33 -7.12 -8.99
C ASP A 208 7.35 -5.99 -7.99
N SER A 209 6.81 -6.23 -6.80
CA SER A 209 6.81 -5.25 -5.72
C SER A 209 8.23 -4.90 -5.29
N LEU A 210 9.12 -5.88 -5.19
CA LEU A 210 10.54 -5.65 -4.88
C LEU A 210 11.23 -4.83 -5.99
N ALA A 211 10.99 -5.17 -7.26
CA ALA A 211 11.53 -4.43 -8.40
C ALA A 211 11.02 -2.98 -8.46
N ALA A 212 9.77 -2.74 -8.09
CA ALA A 212 9.22 -1.38 -8.00
C ALA A 212 9.90 -0.56 -6.90
N VAL A 213 10.15 -1.13 -5.71
CA VAL A 213 10.87 -0.42 -4.64
C VAL A 213 12.36 -0.26 -4.99
N GLN A 214 12.96 -1.23 -5.67
CA GLN A 214 14.32 -1.14 -6.21
C GLN A 214 14.42 0.02 -7.22
N TRP A 215 13.45 0.15 -8.12
CA TRP A 215 13.36 1.29 -9.04
C TRP A 215 13.27 2.61 -8.26
N THR A 216 12.48 2.67 -7.19
CA THR A 216 12.39 3.86 -6.33
C THR A 216 13.77 4.17 -5.74
N LYS A 217 14.49 3.19 -5.20
CA LYS A 217 15.85 3.37 -4.68
C LYS A 217 16.82 3.91 -5.73
N GLU A 218 16.74 3.44 -6.97
CA GLU A 218 17.65 3.83 -8.05
C GLU A 218 17.35 5.21 -8.63
N HIS A 219 16.06 5.59 -8.73
CA HIS A 219 15.65 6.74 -9.55
C HIS A 219 15.00 7.90 -8.77
N ILE A 220 14.55 7.69 -7.53
CA ILE A 220 13.74 8.72 -6.83
C ILE A 220 14.52 10.01 -6.51
N SER A 221 15.85 9.94 -6.47
CA SER A 221 16.73 11.11 -6.32
C SER A 221 16.50 12.16 -7.41
N LYS A 222 16.14 11.73 -8.62
CA LYS A 222 15.78 12.60 -9.76
C LYS A 222 14.50 13.40 -9.53
N PHE A 223 13.64 12.93 -8.63
CA PHE A 223 12.42 13.62 -8.20
C PHE A 223 12.62 14.37 -6.87
N GLY A 224 13.85 14.43 -6.34
CA GLY A 224 14.18 15.07 -5.07
C GLY A 224 14.02 14.18 -3.82
N GLY A 225 13.60 12.93 -3.98
CA GLY A 225 13.52 11.97 -2.89
C GLY A 225 14.90 11.46 -2.43
N ASP A 226 14.99 11.02 -1.18
CA ASP A 226 16.19 10.39 -0.63
C ASP A 226 16.09 8.86 -0.77
N SER A 227 16.95 8.29 -1.62
CA SER A 227 17.06 6.85 -1.84
C SER A 227 17.42 6.05 -0.57
N ASP A 228 17.98 6.70 0.45
CA ASP A 228 18.32 6.09 1.74
C ASP A 228 17.18 6.19 2.77
N ARG A 229 16.09 6.90 2.43
CA ARG A 229 14.95 7.16 3.34
C ARG A 229 13.62 6.81 2.70
N ILE A 230 13.54 5.57 2.22
CA ILE A 230 12.32 5.00 1.69
C ILE A 230 11.55 4.32 2.82
N THR A 231 10.30 4.73 3.01
CA THR A 231 9.30 4.08 3.83
C THR A 231 8.33 3.34 2.93
N VAL A 232 8.25 2.02 3.03
CA VAL A 232 7.24 1.24 2.30
C VAL A 232 6.00 1.09 3.18
N ILE A 233 4.84 1.47 2.67
CA ILE A 233 3.55 1.35 3.34
C ILE A 233 2.63 0.46 2.51
N GLY A 234 1.97 -0.48 3.17
CA GLY A 234 1.01 -1.36 2.51
C GLY A 234 -0.17 -1.67 3.40
N GLN A 235 -1.27 -2.09 2.78
CA GLN A 235 -2.50 -2.48 3.46
C GLN A 235 -3.00 -3.84 2.96
N SER A 236 -3.57 -4.66 3.84
CA SER A 236 -4.14 -5.97 3.47
C SER A 236 -3.11 -6.88 2.79
N ALA A 237 -3.35 -7.27 1.53
CA ALA A 237 -2.38 -7.99 0.70
C ALA A 237 -1.07 -7.22 0.51
N GLY A 238 -1.11 -5.90 0.32
CA GLY A 238 0.08 -5.07 0.23
C GLY A 238 0.90 -5.08 1.52
N ALA A 239 0.24 -5.01 2.68
CA ALA A 239 0.89 -5.21 3.97
C ALA A 239 1.47 -6.63 4.12
N GLY A 240 0.78 -7.64 3.58
CA GLY A 240 1.29 -9.02 3.53
C GLY A 240 2.55 -9.15 2.67
N ILE A 241 2.61 -8.49 1.51
CA ILE A 241 3.81 -8.39 0.66
C ILE A 241 4.97 -7.76 1.45
N VAL A 242 4.73 -6.62 2.12
CA VAL A 242 5.75 -5.97 2.95
C VAL A 242 6.22 -6.91 4.07
N ASN A 243 5.31 -7.63 4.73
CA ASN A 243 5.65 -8.59 5.77
C ASN A 243 6.50 -9.76 5.22
N LEU A 244 6.18 -10.27 4.04
CA LEU A 244 7.00 -11.28 3.35
C LEU A 244 8.38 -10.75 2.95
N MET A 245 8.50 -9.47 2.57
CA MET A 245 9.81 -8.83 2.34
C MET A 245 10.62 -8.78 3.64
N LEU A 246 10.02 -8.29 4.74
CA LEU A 246 10.68 -8.16 6.04
C LEU A 246 11.12 -9.52 6.63
N THR A 247 10.40 -10.59 6.32
CA THR A 247 10.70 -11.95 6.80
C THR A 247 11.52 -12.78 5.80
N SER A 248 11.83 -12.23 4.62
CA SER A 248 12.57 -12.93 3.58
C SER A 248 13.93 -13.43 4.09
N TYR A 249 14.26 -14.68 3.75
CA TYR A 249 15.49 -15.36 4.21
C TYR A 249 15.67 -15.32 5.73
N GLY A 250 14.57 -15.41 6.49
CA GLY A 250 14.58 -15.33 7.96
C GLY A 250 14.87 -13.92 8.49
N GLY A 251 14.51 -12.88 7.74
CA GLY A 251 14.76 -11.49 8.08
C GLY A 251 16.17 -10.99 7.74
N LYS A 252 16.89 -11.72 6.87
CA LYS A 252 18.24 -11.38 6.42
C LYS A 252 18.31 -10.96 4.95
N GLY A 253 17.17 -10.85 4.28
CA GLY A 253 17.12 -10.31 2.92
C GLY A 253 17.59 -8.86 2.90
N ASP A 254 18.32 -8.49 1.84
CA ASP A 254 18.63 -7.09 1.57
C ASP A 254 17.37 -6.38 1.08
N LEU A 255 17.04 -5.25 1.68
CA LEU A 255 15.80 -4.52 1.42
C LEU A 255 16.11 -3.13 0.85
N PRO A 256 15.46 -2.72 -0.24
CA PRO A 256 15.68 -1.42 -0.86
C PRO A 256 14.99 -0.26 -0.11
N PHE A 257 14.68 -0.43 1.18
CA PHE A 257 13.99 0.56 1.99
C PHE A 257 14.42 0.51 3.46
N SER A 258 14.20 1.61 4.18
CA SER A 258 14.70 1.82 5.54
C SER A 258 13.62 1.67 6.61
N GLN A 259 12.35 1.87 6.23
CA GLN A 259 11.21 1.83 7.15
C GLN A 259 10.01 1.13 6.50
N ALA A 260 9.14 0.54 7.32
CA ALA A 260 7.93 -0.13 6.85
C ALA A 260 6.72 0.21 7.72
N VAL A 261 5.56 0.42 7.09
CA VAL A 261 4.25 0.53 7.74
C VAL A 261 3.36 -0.61 7.21
N VAL A 262 2.94 -1.48 8.12
CA VAL A 262 2.28 -2.76 7.78
C VAL A 262 0.85 -2.74 8.33
N GLN A 263 -0.11 -2.27 7.52
CA GLN A 263 -1.50 -2.06 7.95
C GLN A 263 -2.35 -3.31 7.68
N SER A 264 -2.72 -4.02 8.75
CA SER A 264 -3.56 -5.23 8.68
C SER A 264 -3.05 -6.25 7.65
N PRO A 265 -1.84 -6.83 7.84
CA PRO A 265 -1.23 -7.74 6.87
C PRO A 265 -2.04 -9.02 6.71
N VAL A 266 -2.36 -9.36 5.46
CA VAL A 266 -2.92 -10.66 5.10
C VAL A 266 -1.81 -11.52 4.54
N ILE A 267 -1.37 -12.50 5.31
CA ILE A 267 -0.48 -13.55 4.81
C ILE A 267 -1.32 -14.81 4.72
N MET A 268 -1.42 -15.38 3.52
CA MET A 268 -1.97 -16.73 3.39
C MET A 268 -0.79 -17.71 3.34
N PRO A 269 -0.34 -18.28 4.47
CA PRO A 269 0.71 -19.29 4.43
C PRO A 269 0.19 -20.49 3.63
N ARG A 270 0.85 -20.83 2.52
CA ARG A 270 0.52 -22.03 1.74
C ARG A 270 1.79 -22.84 1.52
N ARG A 271 1.91 -23.95 2.27
CA ARG A 271 2.98 -24.93 2.06
C ARG A 271 2.63 -25.98 1.01
N ASP A 272 1.34 -26.21 0.75
CA ASP A 272 0.87 -27.18 -0.25
C ASP A 272 -0.48 -26.71 -0.83
N VAL A 273 -0.47 -26.31 -2.10
CA VAL A 273 -1.60 -25.64 -2.79
C VAL A 273 -2.53 -26.64 -3.48
N ALA A 274 -2.08 -27.89 -3.65
CA ALA A 274 -2.81 -28.92 -4.41
C ALA A 274 -3.70 -29.80 -3.51
N SER A 275 -3.23 -30.23 -2.34
CA SER A 275 -3.98 -31.09 -1.41
C SER A 275 -5.09 -30.36 -0.62
N ARG A 276 -4.86 -29.08 -0.28
CA ARG A 276 -5.62 -28.40 0.79
C ARG A 276 -7.02 -27.91 0.43
N ARG A 277 -7.37 -27.72 -0.85
CA ARG A 277 -8.69 -27.17 -1.25
C ARG A 277 -9.84 -28.11 -0.93
N GLN A 278 -9.61 -29.42 -1.14
CA GLN A 278 -10.57 -30.45 -0.79
C GLN A 278 -10.53 -30.76 0.70
N ASP A 279 -9.34 -30.68 1.31
CA ASP A 279 -9.17 -30.94 2.75
C ASP A 279 -9.73 -29.85 3.66
N VAL A 280 -9.68 -28.56 3.31
CA VAL A 280 -10.28 -27.49 4.14
C VAL A 280 -11.81 -27.59 4.13
N TYR A 281 -12.41 -27.92 3.00
CA TYR A 281 -13.85 -28.21 2.91
C TYR A 281 -14.23 -29.43 3.77
N ASN A 282 -13.43 -30.49 3.72
CA ASN A 282 -13.62 -31.70 4.51
C ASN A 282 -13.28 -31.52 6.01
N GLN A 283 -12.37 -30.59 6.35
CA GLN A 283 -11.98 -30.25 7.72
C GLN A 283 -13.03 -29.42 8.41
N VAL A 284 -13.61 -28.41 7.75
CA VAL A 284 -14.73 -27.63 8.32
C VAL A 284 -15.92 -28.54 8.65
N LEU A 285 -16.15 -29.62 7.89
CA LEU A 285 -17.15 -30.66 8.18
C LEU A 285 -16.73 -31.65 9.29
N LYS A 286 -15.44 -31.76 9.63
CA LYS A 286 -14.90 -32.61 10.71
C LYS A 286 -14.73 -31.85 12.03
N SER A 287 -14.43 -30.55 11.98
CA SER A 287 -14.20 -29.66 13.13
C SER A 287 -15.47 -29.30 13.89
N THR A 288 -16.65 -29.56 13.31
CA THR A 288 -17.95 -29.50 14.00
C THR A 288 -18.17 -30.64 14.99
N ASN A 289 -17.18 -31.54 15.17
CA ASN A 289 -17.28 -32.74 16.02
C ASN A 289 -16.24 -32.80 17.17
N CYS A 290 -15.56 -31.70 17.51
CA CYS A 290 -14.60 -31.64 18.62
C CYS A 290 -14.99 -30.56 19.64
N ASP A 291 -15.70 -30.95 20.70
CA ASP A 291 -16.22 -30.05 21.74
C ASP A 291 -15.10 -29.28 22.49
N GLU A 292 -13.91 -29.87 22.65
CA GLU A 292 -12.81 -29.27 23.43
C GLU A 292 -12.11 -28.11 22.69
N THR A 293 -11.88 -28.22 21.38
CA THR A 293 -11.29 -27.14 20.55
C THR A 293 -12.24 -25.96 20.42
N ILE A 294 -13.55 -26.24 20.24
CA ILE A 294 -14.58 -25.20 20.22
C ILE A 294 -14.62 -24.46 21.56
N GLN A 295 -14.54 -25.19 22.68
CA GLN A 295 -14.53 -24.58 24.01
C GLN A 295 -13.27 -23.74 24.27
N GLN A 296 -12.09 -24.16 23.78
CA GLN A 296 -10.88 -23.34 23.84
C GLN A 296 -11.00 -22.03 23.04
N ILE A 297 -11.58 -22.07 21.83
CA ILE A 297 -11.81 -20.87 21.01
C ILE A 297 -12.85 -19.93 21.68
N GLN A 298 -13.93 -20.49 22.22
CA GLN A 298 -14.94 -19.74 22.99
C GLN A 298 -14.36 -19.09 24.25
N ASN A 299 -13.39 -19.73 24.91
CA ASN A 299 -12.71 -19.16 26.07
C ASN A 299 -11.78 -17.99 25.70
N LEU A 300 -11.23 -17.96 24.48
CA LEU A 300 -10.41 -16.83 24.01
C LEU A 300 -11.26 -15.60 23.69
N PHE A 301 -12.48 -15.79 23.20
CA PHE A 301 -13.42 -14.73 22.84
C PHE A 301 -14.79 -14.99 23.49
N PRO A 302 -14.99 -14.59 24.76
CA PRO A 302 -16.18 -14.94 25.54
C PRO A 302 -17.41 -14.16 25.04
N TYR A 303 -18.05 -14.69 24.01
CA TYR A 303 -19.31 -14.18 23.47
C TYR A 303 -20.51 -15.00 23.98
N PRO A 304 -21.70 -14.38 24.14
CA PRO A 304 -22.92 -15.11 24.46
C PRO A 304 -23.22 -16.19 23.40
N PRO A 305 -23.77 -17.36 23.79
CA PRO A 305 -24.04 -18.49 22.87
C PRO A 305 -24.90 -18.14 21.64
N GLY A 306 -25.67 -17.05 21.70
CA GLY A 306 -26.52 -16.55 20.60
C GLY A 306 -25.84 -15.63 19.59
N LYS A 307 -24.51 -15.45 19.65
CA LYS A 307 -23.74 -14.57 18.72
C LYS A 307 -22.52 -15.26 18.09
N PRO A 308 -22.68 -16.42 17.42
CA PRO A 308 -21.57 -17.15 16.81
C PRO A 308 -20.82 -16.33 15.75
N GLU A 309 -21.47 -15.37 15.11
CA GLU A 309 -20.86 -14.45 14.15
C GLU A 309 -19.76 -13.60 14.78
N MET A 310 -19.94 -13.09 16.01
CA MET A 310 -18.93 -12.27 16.69
C MET A 310 -17.68 -13.08 17.02
N LEU A 311 -17.86 -14.33 17.44
CA LEU A 311 -16.78 -15.28 17.68
C LEU A 311 -15.98 -15.55 16.39
N ALA A 312 -16.69 -15.77 15.28
CA ALA A 312 -16.06 -15.98 13.98
C ALA A 312 -15.28 -14.73 13.52
N TRP A 313 -15.82 -13.53 13.73
CA TRP A 313 -15.15 -12.26 13.41
C TRP A 313 -13.82 -12.10 14.15
N ASP A 314 -13.78 -12.32 15.46
CA ASP A 314 -12.55 -12.17 16.26
C ASP A 314 -11.53 -13.26 15.97
N TRP A 315 -12.01 -14.49 15.72
CA TRP A 315 -11.15 -15.59 15.32
C TRP A 315 -10.49 -15.32 13.96
N ILE A 316 -11.26 -14.92 12.94
CA ILE A 316 -10.75 -14.54 11.62
C ILE A 316 -9.78 -13.35 11.76
N THR A 317 -10.16 -12.32 12.52
CA THR A 317 -9.31 -11.15 12.77
C THR A 317 -7.96 -11.56 13.34
N SER A 318 -7.97 -12.46 14.32
CA SER A 318 -6.77 -12.92 15.01
C SER A 318 -5.88 -13.77 14.11
N VAL A 319 -6.45 -14.77 13.43
CA VAL A 319 -5.71 -15.72 12.60
C VAL A 319 -5.19 -15.04 11.32
N VAL A 320 -6.01 -14.24 10.66
CA VAL A 320 -5.70 -13.71 9.32
C VAL A 320 -4.89 -12.41 9.37
N PHE A 321 -5.05 -11.59 10.42
CA PHE A 321 -4.44 -10.24 10.47
C PHE A 321 -3.60 -10.02 11.73
N ALA A 322 -4.24 -10.08 12.90
CA ALA A 322 -3.66 -9.53 14.12
C ALA A 322 -2.41 -10.30 14.56
N CYS A 323 -2.40 -11.63 14.46
CA CYS A 323 -1.25 -12.43 14.86
C CYS A 323 -0.03 -12.29 13.95
N HIS A 324 -0.24 -12.05 12.64
CA HIS A 324 0.86 -11.70 11.74
C HIS A 324 1.46 -10.34 12.10
N SER A 325 0.61 -9.37 12.40
CA SER A 325 1.02 -8.04 12.86
C SER A 325 1.73 -8.09 14.23
N THR A 326 1.23 -8.91 15.17
CA THR A 326 1.86 -9.10 16.50
C THR A 326 3.24 -9.74 16.36
N SER A 327 3.35 -10.78 15.52
CA SER A 327 4.61 -11.50 15.31
C SER A 327 5.72 -10.61 14.75
N ILE A 328 5.40 -9.76 13.76
CA ILE A 328 6.40 -8.85 13.17
C ILE A 328 6.78 -7.74 14.16
N ALA A 329 5.81 -7.18 14.91
CA ALA A 329 6.09 -6.17 15.94
C ALA A 329 7.00 -6.74 17.03
N LYS A 330 6.76 -7.97 17.46
CA LYS A 330 7.58 -8.68 18.44
C LYS A 330 9.00 -8.96 17.94
N ALA A 331 9.15 -9.33 16.67
CA ALA A 331 10.46 -9.57 16.06
C ALA A 331 11.32 -8.30 16.02
N TYR A 332 10.71 -7.14 15.77
CA TYR A 332 11.41 -5.84 15.73
C TYR A 332 11.54 -5.18 17.11
N GLY A 333 10.77 -5.60 18.11
CA GLY A 333 10.91 -5.20 19.50
C GLY A 333 10.82 -3.68 19.70
N SER A 334 11.88 -3.06 20.20
CA SER A 334 11.93 -1.62 20.44
C SER A 334 11.99 -0.75 19.17
N LYS A 335 12.17 -1.36 17.99
CA LYS A 335 12.15 -0.68 16.69
C LYS A 335 10.75 -0.64 16.06
N ALA A 336 9.76 -1.27 16.68
CA ALA A 336 8.40 -1.35 16.18
C ALA A 336 7.44 -0.46 16.99
N TYR A 337 6.43 0.05 16.31
CA TYR A 337 5.26 0.71 16.90
C TYR A 337 4.02 -0.04 16.42
N ARG A 338 3.12 -0.35 17.34
CA ARG A 338 1.87 -1.06 17.05
C ARG A 338 0.69 -0.15 17.34
N TYR A 339 -0.35 -0.24 16.52
CA TYR A 339 -1.67 0.33 16.83
C TYR A 339 -2.78 -0.69 16.65
N VAL A 340 -3.94 -0.37 17.23
CA VAL A 340 -5.21 -1.02 16.97
C VAL A 340 -6.23 0.05 16.62
N MET A 341 -6.83 -0.06 15.43
CA MET A 341 -7.94 0.82 15.04
C MET A 341 -9.22 0.33 15.72
N ARG A 342 -9.81 1.16 16.58
CA ARG A 342 -10.99 0.81 17.40
C ARG A 342 -12.18 1.73 17.20
N ILE A 343 -12.08 2.68 16.29
CA ILE A 343 -13.19 3.53 15.90
C ILE A 343 -14.25 2.67 15.18
N PRO A 344 -15.47 2.51 15.72
CA PRO A 344 -16.55 1.77 15.08
C PRO A 344 -16.82 2.28 13.65
N PRO A 345 -17.04 1.39 12.67
CA PRO A 345 -17.21 -0.06 12.80
C PRO A 345 -15.89 -0.86 12.88
N ALA A 346 -14.73 -0.19 12.93
CA ALA A 346 -13.39 -0.78 13.02
C ALA A 346 -13.12 -1.85 11.94
N THR A 347 -13.70 -1.62 10.75
CA THR A 347 -13.59 -2.56 9.63
C THR A 347 -12.20 -2.51 9.01
N HIS A 348 -11.87 -3.61 8.32
CA HIS A 348 -10.61 -3.71 7.59
C HIS A 348 -10.42 -2.52 6.63
N ALA A 349 -9.22 -1.94 6.63
CA ALA A 349 -8.84 -0.75 5.85
C ALA A 349 -9.40 0.60 6.32
N LEU A 350 -10.24 0.65 7.36
CA LEU A 350 -10.83 1.91 7.84
C LEU A 350 -9.76 2.95 8.23
N ASP A 351 -8.63 2.47 8.74
CA ASP A 351 -7.48 3.29 9.12
C ASP A 351 -6.88 4.09 7.96
N LEU A 352 -7.02 3.63 6.71
CA LEU A 352 -6.57 4.38 5.54
C LEU A 352 -7.25 5.75 5.43
N LEU A 353 -8.53 5.85 5.79
CA LEU A 353 -9.26 7.12 5.75
C LEU A 353 -8.70 8.15 6.73
N TYR A 354 -8.08 7.69 7.82
CA TYR A 354 -7.48 8.55 8.84
C TYR A 354 -6.05 8.94 8.47
N PHE A 355 -5.23 7.99 8.00
CA PHE A 355 -3.84 8.25 7.61
C PHE A 355 -3.72 9.04 6.30
N PHE A 356 -4.71 8.93 5.40
CA PHE A 356 -4.76 9.63 4.11
C PHE A 356 -5.98 10.55 4.01
N PHE A 357 -6.41 11.11 5.13
CA PHE A 357 -7.54 12.04 5.20
C PHE A 357 -7.32 13.31 4.36
N VAL A 358 -8.16 13.52 3.36
CA VAL A 358 -8.20 14.74 2.55
C VAL A 358 -9.17 15.74 3.18
N ASP A 359 -10.45 15.39 3.15
CA ASP A 359 -11.58 16.12 3.69
C ASP A 359 -12.74 15.15 3.98
N ASN A 360 -13.80 15.61 4.66
CA ASN A 360 -14.90 14.75 5.08
C ASN A 360 -15.91 14.40 3.96
N THR A 361 -15.72 14.94 2.75
CA THR A 361 -16.50 14.60 1.55
C THR A 361 -15.81 13.46 0.79
N THR A 362 -14.50 13.56 0.62
CA THR A 362 -13.67 12.62 -0.13
C THR A 362 -13.31 11.39 0.70
N THR A 363 -12.96 11.60 1.98
CA THR A 363 -12.52 10.58 2.93
C THR A 363 -13.29 10.73 4.24
N PRO A 364 -14.55 10.31 4.30
CA PRO A 364 -15.39 10.54 5.47
C PRO A 364 -14.84 9.83 6.71
N VAL A 365 -14.70 10.58 7.81
CA VAL A 365 -14.23 10.10 9.11
C VAL A 365 -15.13 10.63 10.23
N LEU A 366 -15.19 9.91 11.36
CA LEU A 366 -15.97 10.37 12.51
C LEU A 366 -15.34 11.58 13.21
N SER A 367 -14.02 11.74 13.12
CA SER A 367 -13.30 12.82 13.78
C SER A 367 -12.11 13.28 12.92
N GLU A 368 -12.24 14.48 12.36
CA GLU A 368 -11.16 15.11 11.58
C GLU A 368 -9.93 15.37 12.45
N VAL A 369 -10.12 15.70 13.73
CA VAL A 369 -9.02 15.92 14.68
C VAL A 369 -8.17 14.66 14.80
N VAL A 370 -8.80 13.49 15.00
CA VAL A 370 -8.11 12.20 15.10
C VAL A 370 -7.40 11.86 13.79
N ALA A 371 -8.01 12.15 12.64
CA ALA A 371 -7.37 11.95 11.34
C ALA A 371 -6.13 12.83 11.15
N ARG A 372 -6.19 14.12 11.51
CA ARG A 372 -5.03 15.04 11.44
C ARG A 372 -3.92 14.67 12.43
N GLN A 373 -4.26 14.06 13.56
CA GLN A 373 -3.30 13.48 14.50
C GLN A 373 -2.65 12.19 13.93
N ALA A 374 -3.43 11.29 13.34
CA ALA A 374 -2.92 10.08 12.67
C ALA A 374 -1.91 10.44 11.56
N GLN A 375 -2.25 11.42 10.73
CA GLN A 375 -1.33 11.97 9.71
C GLN A 375 -0.05 12.56 10.32
N GLY A 376 -0.15 13.21 11.48
CA GLY A 376 1.01 13.73 12.20
C GLY A 376 1.94 12.63 12.70
N PHE A 377 1.40 11.52 13.22
CA PHE A 377 2.21 10.36 13.60
C PHE A 377 2.85 9.68 12.39
N LEU A 378 2.11 9.48 11.30
CA LEU A 378 2.66 8.93 10.06
C LEU A 378 3.77 9.83 9.50
N GLY A 379 3.54 11.15 9.48
CA GLY A 379 4.53 12.14 9.11
C GLY A 379 5.79 12.07 9.97
N GLN A 380 5.63 11.99 11.30
CA GLN A 380 6.77 11.85 12.21
C GLN A 380 7.53 10.56 11.91
N PHE A 381 6.84 9.46 11.65
CA PHE A 381 7.48 8.18 11.38
C PHE A 381 8.34 8.26 10.11
N ILE A 382 7.79 8.79 9.01
CA ILE A 382 8.49 8.95 7.72
C ILE A 382 9.67 9.92 7.83
N HIS A 383 9.55 10.97 8.65
CA HIS A 383 10.58 11.99 8.80
C HIS A 383 11.59 11.69 9.93
N GLY A 384 11.28 10.77 10.83
CA GLY A 384 12.00 10.55 12.08
C GLY A 384 13.30 9.77 11.87
N LYS A 385 14.43 10.48 11.90
CA LYS A 385 15.70 9.95 12.44
C LYS A 385 15.89 10.34 13.92
N ASP A 386 15.14 11.33 14.42
CA ASP A 386 15.28 11.95 15.74
C ASP A 386 14.17 11.52 16.72
N GLN A 387 14.06 10.23 16.98
CA GLN A 387 13.22 9.75 18.09
C GLN A 387 13.95 9.97 19.41
N LYS A 388 13.64 11.05 20.13
CA LYS A 388 14.14 11.24 21.51
C LYS A 388 13.67 10.07 22.36
N ASN A 389 14.62 9.31 22.93
CA ASN A 389 14.36 8.14 23.77
C ASN A 389 13.56 6.99 23.11
N GLY A 390 13.45 6.99 21.77
CA GLY A 390 12.74 5.94 21.03
C GLY A 390 11.20 6.04 21.07
N SER A 391 10.61 7.13 21.59
CA SER A 391 9.17 7.39 21.45
C SER A 391 8.88 8.22 20.20
N LEU A 392 7.68 8.06 19.64
CA LEU A 392 7.20 8.82 18.49
C LEU A 392 6.26 9.91 18.99
N ALA A 393 6.74 11.15 19.02
CA ALA A 393 5.96 12.33 19.36
C ALA A 393 5.10 12.79 18.18
N LEU A 394 3.90 13.30 18.45
CA LEU A 394 3.04 13.85 17.41
C LEU A 394 3.66 15.11 16.80
N LEU A 395 3.67 15.21 15.47
CA LEU A 395 4.04 16.45 14.77
C LEU A 395 3.01 17.55 15.05
N GLY A 396 3.48 18.75 15.42
CA GLY A 396 2.64 19.91 15.74
C GLY A 396 2.29 20.04 17.23
N HIS A 397 1.49 21.05 17.58
CA HIS A 397 1.18 21.41 18.98
C HIS A 397 -0.12 20.79 19.52
N GLN A 398 -0.64 19.75 18.88
CA GLN A 398 -1.88 19.10 19.31
C GLN A 398 -1.59 18.11 20.46
N PRO A 399 -2.46 18.04 21.49
CA PRO A 399 -2.26 17.11 22.60
C PRO A 399 -2.54 15.67 22.12
N ALA A 400 -1.54 14.82 22.22
CA ALA A 400 -1.66 13.36 22.07
C ALA A 400 -0.59 12.68 22.94
N PRO A 401 -0.84 11.47 23.47
CA PRO A 401 0.18 10.72 24.17
C PRO A 401 1.36 10.41 23.24
N GLU A 402 2.57 10.36 23.80
CA GLU A 402 3.71 9.84 23.06
C GLU A 402 3.49 8.38 22.70
N TRP A 403 3.75 8.04 21.43
CA TRP A 403 3.59 6.68 20.97
C TRP A 403 4.85 5.89 21.29
N LEU A 404 4.73 5.05 22.32
CA LEU A 404 5.83 4.25 22.83
C LEU A 404 6.16 3.08 21.91
N PRO A 405 7.44 2.65 21.85
CA PRO A 405 7.82 1.48 21.10
C PRO A 405 7.20 0.21 21.73
N TYR A 406 6.92 -0.77 20.89
CA TYR A 406 6.30 -2.05 21.27
C TYR A 406 7.13 -2.74 22.37
N GLY A 407 8.41 -3.00 22.08
CA GLY A 407 9.42 -3.41 23.06
C GLY A 407 9.02 -4.63 23.91
N SER A 408 9.65 -4.77 25.08
CA SER A 408 9.36 -5.84 26.04
C SER A 408 8.08 -5.62 26.85
N ARG A 409 7.50 -4.42 26.77
CA ARG A 409 6.26 -4.05 27.47
C ARG A 409 5.00 -4.20 26.59
N PHE A 410 5.19 -4.60 25.34
CA PHE A 410 4.11 -4.83 24.35
C PHE A 410 3.15 -3.64 24.24
N HIS A 411 3.68 -2.42 24.26
CA HIS A 411 2.85 -1.22 24.14
C HIS A 411 2.17 -1.15 22.77
N THR A 412 0.89 -0.84 22.75
CA THR A 412 0.13 -0.55 21.53
C THR A 412 -0.61 0.78 21.69
N MET A 413 -0.86 1.45 20.59
CA MET A 413 -1.68 2.66 20.56
C MET A 413 -3.05 2.35 19.99
N ASP A 414 -4.09 2.47 20.80
CA ASP A 414 -5.45 2.35 20.32
C ASP A 414 -5.87 3.68 19.70
N ILE A 415 -6.35 3.64 18.46
CA ILE A 415 -6.95 4.79 17.78
C ILE A 415 -8.46 4.71 18.01
N VAL A 416 -9.01 5.68 18.74
CA VAL A 416 -10.39 5.72 19.21
C VAL A 416 -11.07 7.02 18.78
N GLU A 417 -12.40 7.10 18.87
CA GLU A 417 -13.18 8.22 18.33
C GLU A 417 -12.72 9.60 18.83
N HIS A 418 -12.21 9.64 20.06
CA HIS A 418 -11.83 10.86 20.75
C HIS A 418 -10.30 11.06 20.84
N GLY A 419 -9.48 10.23 20.19
CA GLY A 419 -8.03 10.38 20.21
C GLY A 419 -7.25 9.08 20.17
N PHE A 420 -6.19 9.05 20.98
CA PHE A 420 -5.20 7.98 21.03
C PHE A 420 -5.02 7.54 22.48
N GLU A 421 -5.08 6.23 22.72
CA GLU A 421 -4.93 5.65 24.05
C GLU A 421 -3.79 4.63 24.07
N LEU A 422 -2.80 4.84 24.96
CA LEU A 422 -1.74 3.87 25.17
C LEU A 422 -2.28 2.64 25.93
N LYS A 423 -2.10 1.44 25.38
CA LYS A 423 -2.51 0.16 25.95
C LYS A 423 -1.37 -0.86 25.93
N ILE A 424 -1.63 -2.02 26.52
CA ILE A 424 -0.80 -3.22 26.39
C ILE A 424 -1.51 -4.17 25.41
N ASP A 425 -0.76 -4.74 24.48
CA ASP A 425 -1.27 -5.58 23.39
C ASP A 425 -2.05 -6.80 23.90
N PRO A 426 -3.38 -6.85 23.70
CA PRO A 426 -4.22 -7.94 24.21
C PRO A 426 -3.91 -9.28 23.56
N TRP A 427 -3.35 -9.30 22.34
CA TRP A 427 -2.94 -10.55 21.68
C TRP A 427 -1.76 -11.23 22.36
N GLU A 428 -0.90 -10.47 23.03
CA GLU A 428 0.21 -11.01 23.82
C GLU A 428 -0.19 -11.29 25.27
N THR A 429 -0.88 -10.36 25.95
CA THR A 429 -1.26 -10.54 27.37
C THR A 429 -2.19 -11.73 27.56
N ASN A 430 -3.14 -11.92 26.64
CA ASN A 430 -4.07 -13.06 26.68
C ASN A 430 -3.55 -14.29 25.94
N ARG A 431 -2.30 -14.25 25.42
CA ARG A 431 -1.64 -15.33 24.67
C ARG A 431 -2.43 -15.83 23.45
N ILE A 432 -3.31 -15.01 22.87
CA ILE A 432 -4.21 -15.36 21.76
C ILE A 432 -3.43 -16.01 20.62
N CYS A 433 -2.35 -15.39 20.16
CA CYS A 433 -1.60 -15.89 19.01
C CYS A 433 -0.85 -17.19 19.29
N ARG A 434 -0.39 -17.41 20.53
CA ARG A 434 0.25 -18.67 20.91
C ARG A 434 -0.78 -19.80 20.93
N THR A 435 -1.91 -19.58 21.60
CA THR A 435 -2.99 -20.57 21.68
C THR A 435 -3.52 -20.92 20.30
N LEU A 436 -3.74 -19.94 19.42
CA LEU A 436 -4.17 -20.21 18.03
C LEU A 436 -3.13 -21.00 17.24
N LEU A 437 -1.84 -20.70 17.41
CA LEU A 437 -0.78 -21.45 16.74
C LEU A 437 -0.70 -22.90 17.24
N ASP A 438 -0.89 -23.11 18.55
CA ASP A 438 -0.90 -24.44 19.15
C ASP A 438 -2.11 -25.25 18.65
N ILE A 439 -3.30 -24.63 18.56
CA ILE A 439 -4.50 -25.23 17.97
C ILE A 439 -4.26 -25.64 16.51
N VAL A 440 -3.66 -24.77 15.69
CA VAL A 440 -3.38 -25.05 14.27
C VAL A 440 -2.30 -26.12 14.09
N LYS A 441 -1.35 -26.24 15.02
CA LYS A 441 -0.29 -27.25 14.98
C LYS A 441 -0.70 -28.60 15.56
N ASP A 442 -1.81 -28.66 16.29
CA ASP A 442 -2.29 -29.88 16.92
C ASP A 442 -2.76 -30.88 15.84
N PRO A 443 -2.09 -32.04 15.69
CA PRO A 443 -2.46 -33.05 14.69
C PRO A 443 -3.91 -33.54 14.82
N ARG A 444 -4.52 -33.40 16.01
CA ARG A 444 -5.91 -33.79 16.29
C ARG A 444 -6.92 -32.88 15.57
N ASN A 445 -6.53 -31.65 15.24
CA ASN A 445 -7.38 -30.69 14.55
C ASN A 445 -7.33 -30.82 13.01
N GLY A 446 -6.66 -31.88 12.50
CA GLY A 446 -6.47 -32.14 11.08
C GLY A 446 -5.22 -31.45 10.52
N ASN A 447 -4.59 -32.06 9.51
CA ASN A 447 -3.38 -31.55 8.86
C ASN A 447 -3.61 -30.23 8.15
#